data_AF-A0A945LV76-F1
#
_entry.id   AF-A0A945LV76-F1
#
_cell.length_a   1.000
_cell.length_b   1.000
_cell.length_c   1.000
_cell.angle_alpha   90.00
_cell.angle_beta   90.00
_cell.angle_gamma   90.00
#
_symmetry.space_group_name_H-M   'P 1'
#
loop_
_entity.id
_entity.type
_entity.pdbx_description
1 polymer ?
#
loop_
_entity_poly.entity_id
_entity_poly.type
_entity_poly.pdbx_seq_one_letter_code
_entity_poly.pdbx_strand_id
1 'polypeptide(L)' 'MTGKQRLGVNIDHVATLRNARGVDYPDPLRAAKLVEAAGGDGITAHLREDRR' A
#
# COMPACT_ATOMS: atom_id res chain seq x y z
N MET A 1 4.67 -18.37 25.14
CA MET A 1 4.43 -18.51 23.69
C MET A 1 4.12 -17.13 23.14
N THR A 2 5.02 -16.52 22.39
CA THR A 2 4.73 -15.26 21.69
C THR A 2 4.05 -15.61 20.37
N GLY A 3 2.82 -15.12 20.18
CA GLY A 3 2.09 -15.34 18.92
C GLY A 3 2.84 -14.74 17.73
N LYS A 4 2.65 -15.32 16.54
CA LYS A 4 3.21 -14.81 15.29
C LYS A 4 2.81 -13.33 15.12
N GLN A 5 3.80 -12.44 15.01
CA GLN A 5 3.56 -11.03 14.69
C GLN A 5 3.06 -10.91 13.24
N ARG A 6 2.09 -10.03 13.01
CA ARG A 6 1.55 -9.75 11.68
C ARG A 6 2.12 -8.44 11.13
N LEU A 7 2.47 -8.43 9.86
CA LEU A 7 2.90 -7.22 9.15
C LEU A 7 1.75 -6.65 8.31
N GLY A 8 1.31 -5.45 8.65
CA GLY A 8 0.49 -4.61 7.78
C GLY A 8 1.37 -3.62 7.01
N VAL A 9 1.19 -3.51 5.69
CA VAL A 9 1.95 -2.57 4.85
C VAL A 9 1.06 -1.42 4.39
N ASN A 10 1.46 -0.20 4.71
CA ASN A 10 0.79 1.00 4.19
C ASN A 10 1.26 1.33 2.77
N ILE A 11 0.32 1.55 1.85
CA ILE A 11 0.61 1.83 0.43
C ILE A 11 0.31 3.27 -0.02
N ASP A 12 -0.03 4.18 0.90
CA ASP A 12 -0.46 5.55 0.59
C ASP A 12 0.62 6.34 -0.18
N HIS A 13 1.90 6.07 0.11
CA HIS A 13 3.00 6.74 -0.57
C HIS A 13 3.26 6.27 -2.00
N VAL A 14 2.75 5.09 -2.39
CA VAL A 14 2.73 4.70 -3.81
C VAL A 14 1.81 5.64 -4.58
N ALA A 15 0.63 5.93 -4.02
CA ALA A 15 -0.31 6.91 -4.59
C ALA A 15 0.27 8.33 -4.56
N THR A 16 1.01 8.71 -3.51
CA THR A 16 1.70 10.01 -3.44
C THR A 16 2.67 10.20 -4.62
N LEU A 17 3.50 9.20 -4.91
CA LEU A 17 4.47 9.27 -6.01
C LEU A 17 3.78 9.34 -7.38
N ARG A 18 2.74 8.53 -7.57
CA ARG A 18 1.88 8.55 -8.76
C ARG A 18 1.25 9.93 -8.99
N ASN A 19 0.58 10.45 -7.94
CA ASN A 19 -0.17 11.70 -7.98
C ASN A 19 0.76 12.91 -8.22
N ALA A 20 1.99 12.89 -7.70
CA ALA A 20 2.98 13.94 -7.93
C ALA A 20 3.39 14.09 -9.41
N ARG A 21 3.14 13.08 -10.24
CA ARG A 21 3.47 13.06 -11.67
C ARG A 21 2.24 13.04 -12.58
N GLY A 22 1.04 12.82 -12.04
CA GLY A 22 -0.19 12.76 -12.82
C GLY A 22 -0.21 11.64 -13.87
N VAL A 23 0.51 10.55 -13.60
CA VAL A 23 0.59 9.36 -14.46
C VAL A 23 -0.05 8.16 -13.75
N ASP A 24 -0.27 7.05 -14.45
CA ASP A 24 -0.88 5.85 -13.86
C ASP A 24 0.11 4.93 -13.12
N TYR A 25 1.39 5.33 -13.01
CA TYR A 25 2.42 4.57 -12.34
C TYR A 25 3.24 5.39 -11.32
N PRO A 26 3.67 4.78 -10.21
CA PRO A 26 3.37 3.40 -9.81
C PRO A 26 1.91 3.19 -9.38
N ASP A 27 1.38 1.98 -9.61
CA ASP A 27 0.01 1.62 -9.27
C ASP A 27 -0.07 1.06 -7.82
N PRO A 28 -0.85 1.68 -6.90
CA PRO A 28 -1.06 1.17 -5.54
C PRO A 28 -1.67 -0.23 -5.50
N LEU A 29 -2.53 -0.60 -6.46
CA LEU A 29 -3.10 -1.95 -6.51
C LEU A 29 -2.02 -2.99 -6.83
N ARG A 30 -1.14 -2.67 -7.78
CA ARG A 30 0.04 -3.49 -8.05
C ARG A 30 0.94 -3.62 -6.81
N ALA A 31 1.15 -2.53 -6.06
CA ALA A 31 1.93 -2.58 -4.82
C ALA A 31 1.31 -3.51 -3.77
N ALA A 32 -0.02 -3.47 -3.58
CA ALA A 32 -0.73 -4.37 -2.68
C ALA A 32 -0.51 -5.85 -3.05
N LYS A 33 -0.61 -6.20 -4.34
CA LYS A 33 -0.37 -7.56 -4.83
C LYS A 33 1.08 -8.02 -4.61
N LEU A 34 2.05 -7.11 -4.75
CA LEU A 34 3.46 -7.41 -4.47
C LEU A 34 3.69 -7.69 -2.98
N VAL A 35 3.04 -6.94 -2.08
CA VAL A 35 3.11 -7.19 -0.64
C VAL A 35 2.52 -8.56 -0.29
N GLU A 36 1.36 -8.90 -0.83
CA GLU A 36 0.74 -10.22 -0.64
C GLU A 36 1.67 -11.34 -1.12
N ALA A 37 2.23 -11.22 -2.34
CA ALA A 37 3.17 -12.19 -2.89
C ALA A 37 4.48 -12.30 -2.09
N ALA A 38 4.89 -11.23 -1.39
CA ALA A 38 6.06 -11.22 -0.52
C ALA A 38 5.78 -11.77 0.90
N GLY A 39 4.54 -12.18 1.20
CA GLY A 39 4.16 -12.74 2.50
C GLY A 39 3.72 -11.71 3.54
N GLY A 40 3.34 -10.50 3.12
CA GLY A 40 2.69 -9.53 4.01
C GLY A 40 1.32 -10.02 4.49
N ASP A 41 1.00 -9.80 5.76
CA ASP A 41 -0.23 -10.31 6.38
C ASP A 41 -1.45 -9.39 6.15
N GLY A 42 -1.23 -8.15 5.68
CA GLY A 42 -2.31 -7.21 5.39
C GLY A 42 -1.85 -5.92 4.70
N ILE A 43 -2.82 -5.21 4.12
CA ILE A 43 -2.62 -3.92 3.47
C ILE A 43 -3.35 -2.84 4.25
N THR A 44 -2.72 -1.69 4.40
CA THR A 44 -3.32 -0.48 4.97
C THR A 44 -3.36 0.60 3.90
N ALA A 45 -4.52 1.21 3.71
CA ALA A 45 -4.70 2.37 2.84
C ALA A 45 -5.65 3.34 3.52
N HIS A 46 -5.34 4.63 3.48
CA HIS A 46 -6.17 5.68 4.05
C HIS A 46 -6.82 6.49 2.94
N LEU A 47 -8.11 6.24 2.69
CA LEU A 47 -8.89 7.11 1.80
C LEU A 47 -9.17 8.43 2.52
N ARG A 48 -8.47 9.49 2.09
CA ARG A 48 -8.65 10.84 2.63
C ARG A 48 -9.84 11.54 1.96
N GLU A 49 -10.47 12.46 2.68
CA GLU A 49 -11.58 13.29 2.17
C GLU A 49 -11.17 14.08 0.92
N ASP A 50 -9.95 14.61 0.91
CA ASP A 50 -9.36 15.34 -0.21
C ASP A 50 -8.82 14.44 -1.33
N ARG A 51 -8.96 13.12 -1.20
CA ARG A 51 -8.50 12.09 -2.15
C ARG A 51 -7.02 12.20 -2.54
N ARG A 52 -6.18 12.75 -1.66
CA ARG A 52 -4.72 12.78 -1.86
C ARG A 52 -4.09 11.41 -1.89
#